data_AF-A0A522YGP4-F1
#
_entry.id   AF-A0A522YGP4-F1
#
_cell.length_a   1.000
_cell.length_b   1.000
_cell.length_c   1.000
_cell.angle_alpha   90.00
_cell.angle_beta   90.00
_cell.angle_gamma   90.00
#
_symmetry.space_group_name_H-M   'P 1'
#
loop_
_entity.id
_entity.type
_entity.pdbx_description
1 polymer ?
#
loop_
_entity_poly.entity_id
_entity_poly.type
_entity_poly.pdbx_seq_one_letter_code
_entity_poly.pdbx_strand_id
1 'polypeptide(L)'
;MDKILFFPPVVFLIVLFSVFGLAYLFSKIAFCSKNKSHGKGQSYACGEDNYDNMAQPDYSQFFPFVFFFTIAHVATLILTSVPVETTKILTLALLYIGAVIVGLCILLRR
;
A
#
# COMPACT_ATOMS: atom_id res chain seq x y z
N MET A 1 13.21 9.29 -31.52
CA MET A 1 12.14 8.37 -31.01
C MET A 1 12.52 7.78 -29.64
N ASP A 2 13.60 8.25 -29.04
CA ASP A 2 14.29 7.64 -27.89
C ASP A 2 13.71 8.06 -26.52
N LYS A 3 12.81 9.05 -26.50
CA LYS A 3 12.20 9.57 -25.28
C LYS A 3 10.93 8.82 -24.84
N ILE A 4 10.36 8.00 -25.73
CA ILE A 4 9.15 7.21 -25.41
C ILE A 4 9.45 6.21 -24.29
N LEU A 5 10.66 5.66 -24.27
CA LEU A 5 11.09 4.73 -23.23
C LEU A 5 11.20 5.38 -21.83
N PHE A 6 11.36 6.70 -21.74
CA PHE A 6 11.44 7.43 -20.47
C PHE A 6 10.08 7.97 -19.99
N PHE A 7 9.00 7.74 -20.76
CA PHE A 7 7.67 8.14 -20.33
C PHE A 7 7.23 7.25 -19.15
N PRO A 8 6.92 7.81 -17.95
CA PRO A 8 6.70 7.01 -16.75
C PRO A 8 5.64 5.91 -16.91
N PRO A 9 4.49 6.14 -17.57
CA PRO A 9 3.52 5.07 -17.86
C PRO A 9 4.09 3.93 -18.72
N VAL A 10 4.95 4.23 -19.69
CA VAL A 10 5.56 3.22 -20.57
C VAL A 10 6.57 2.38 -19.81
N VAL A 11 7.45 3.01 -19.03
CA VAL A 11 8.39 2.28 -18.15
C VAL A 11 7.64 1.37 -17.19
N PHE A 12 6.59 1.90 -16.54
CA PHE A 12 5.76 1.15 -15.62
C PHE A 12 5.17 -0.10 -16.26
N LEU A 13 4.58 0.03 -17.46
CA LEU A 13 4.01 -1.10 -18.18
C LEU A 13 5.08 -2.13 -18.54
N ILE A 14 6.24 -1.69 -19.04
CA ILE A 14 7.35 -2.60 -19.38
C ILE A 14 7.79 -3.40 -18.16
N VAL A 15 8.01 -2.74 -17.02
CA VAL A 15 8.41 -3.40 -15.77
C VAL A 15 7.31 -4.35 -15.28
N LEU A 16 6.06 -3.91 -15.29
CA LEU A 16 4.91 -4.72 -14.88
C LEU A 16 4.82 -6.00 -15.71
N PHE A 17 4.82 -5.90 -17.03
CA PHE A 17 4.78 -7.07 -17.91
C PHE A 17 6.03 -7.96 -17.76
N SER A 18 7.20 -7.37 -17.54
CA SER A 18 8.42 -8.13 -17.29
C SER A 18 8.32 -8.96 -15.99
N VAL A 19 7.80 -8.37 -14.91
CA VAL A 19 7.60 -9.06 -13.63
C VAL A 19 6.56 -10.17 -13.76
N PHE A 20 5.43 -9.90 -14.41
CA PHE A 20 4.41 -10.92 -14.67
C PHE A 20 4.94 -12.06 -15.54
N GLY A 21 5.72 -11.75 -16.57
CA GLY A 21 6.36 -12.73 -17.44
C GLY A 21 7.34 -13.62 -16.68
N LEU A 22 8.21 -13.03 -15.84
CA LEU A 22 9.13 -13.78 -14.99
C LEU A 22 8.38 -14.63 -13.97
N ALA A 23 7.35 -14.09 -13.32
CA ALA A 23 6.55 -14.83 -12.34
C ALA A 23 5.88 -16.05 -12.99
N TYR A 24 5.34 -15.90 -14.20
CA TYR A 24 4.75 -17.01 -14.95
C TYR A 24 5.80 -18.05 -15.36
N LEU A 25 6.96 -17.62 -15.85
CA LEU A 25 8.05 -18.51 -16.24
C LEU A 25 8.56 -19.31 -15.04
N PHE A 26 8.83 -18.63 -13.93
CA PHE A 26 9.27 -19.27 -12.70
C PHE A 26 8.20 -20.14 -12.06
N SER A 27 6.92 -19.79 -12.17
CA SER A 27 5.83 -20.65 -11.72
C SER A 27 5.80 -21.99 -12.46
N LYS A 28 6.18 -22.03 -13.75
CA LYS A 28 6.27 -23.28 -14.51
C LYS A 28 7.48 -24.14 -14.15
N ILE A 29 8.59 -23.50 -13.78
CA ILE A 29 9.83 -24.19 -13.40
C ILE A 29 9.77 -24.63 -11.93
N ALA A 30 9.00 -23.93 -11.09
CA ALA A 30 8.83 -24.24 -9.69
C ALA A 30 8.31 -25.68 -9.51
N PHE A 31 8.86 -26.37 -8.52
CA PHE A 31 8.43 -27.72 -8.17
C PHE A 31 6.96 -27.70 -7.75
N CYS A 32 6.13 -28.40 -8.50
CA CYS A 32 4.72 -28.59 -8.17
C CYS A 32 4.49 -30.05 -7.75
N SER A 33 4.26 -30.27 -6.46
CA SER A 33 3.87 -31.60 -5.97
C SER A 33 2.52 -31.99 -6.57
N LYS A 34 2.52 -33.04 -7.41
CA LYS A 34 1.32 -33.62 -8.04
C LYS A 34 0.36 -34.22 -7.02
N ASN A 35 0.86 -34.63 -5.86
CA ASN A 35 0.03 -35.21 -4.80
C ASN A 35 -0.53 -34.08 -3.92
N LYS A 36 -1.85 -33.89 -3.96
CA LYS A 36 -2.53 -32.99 -3.04
C LYS A 36 -2.67 -33.72 -1.70
N SER A 37 -1.93 -33.28 -0.68
CA SER A 37 -2.15 -33.80 0.67
C SER A 37 -3.57 -33.45 1.12
N HIS A 38 -4.12 -34.23 2.05
CA HIS A 38 -5.51 -34.11 2.51
C HIS A 38 -5.87 -32.68 2.99
N GLY A 39 -4.92 -31.97 3.60
CA GLY A 39 -5.09 -30.58 4.05
C GLY A 39 -4.72 -29.50 3.02
N LYS A 40 -4.27 -29.87 1.80
CA LYS A 40 -3.81 -28.90 0.81
C LYS A 40 -4.98 -28.07 0.28
N GLY A 41 -5.05 -26.80 0.70
CA GLY A 41 -6.11 -25.86 0.35
C GLY A 41 -7.16 -25.68 1.44
N GLN A 42 -7.04 -26.39 2.56
CA GLN A 42 -7.79 -26.05 3.77
C GLN A 42 -7.11 -24.87 4.47
N SER A 43 -7.90 -23.97 5.06
CA SER A 43 -7.38 -22.90 5.91
C SER A 43 -6.65 -23.50 7.12
N TYR A 44 -5.63 -22.80 7.60
CA TYR A 44 -4.83 -23.27 8.72
C TYR A 44 -5.57 -23.00 10.03
N ALA A 45 -5.92 -24.06 10.75
CA ALA A 45 -6.61 -23.98 12.04
C ALA A 45 -6.01 -24.89 13.11
N CYS A 46 -4.69 -25.09 13.09
CA CYS A 46 -3.99 -25.87 14.11
C CYS A 46 -4.56 -27.30 14.35
N GLY A 47 -5.24 -27.89 13.35
CA GLY A 47 -5.87 -29.22 13.46
C GLY A 47 -7.32 -29.22 13.95
N GLU A 48 -7.97 -28.05 14.05
CA GLU A 48 -9.39 -27.93 14.38
C GLU A 48 -10.29 -28.09 13.14
N ASP A 49 -11.30 -28.95 13.23
CA ASP A 49 -12.17 -29.31 12.09
C ASP A 49 -13.40 -28.39 11.94
N ASN A 50 -13.84 -27.74 13.02
CA ASN A 50 -15.09 -26.96 13.08
C ASN A 50 -14.84 -25.52 13.54
N TYR A 51 -14.09 -24.75 12.76
CA TYR A 51 -13.86 -23.32 13.02
C TYR A 51 -14.49 -22.45 11.93
N ASP A 52 -14.87 -21.24 12.32
CA ASP A 52 -15.40 -20.25 11.38
C ASP A 52 -14.24 -19.62 10.58
N ASN A 53 -14.13 -20.04 9.32
CA ASN A 53 -13.17 -19.51 8.35
C ASN A 53 -13.38 -18.03 8.04
N MET A 54 -14.56 -17.49 8.34
CA MET A 54 -14.95 -16.11 8.07
C MET A 54 -15.07 -15.29 9.35
N ALA A 55 -14.52 -15.76 10.47
CA ALA A 55 -14.45 -14.96 11.69
C ALA A 55 -13.75 -13.62 11.38
N GLN A 56 -14.49 -12.51 11.53
CA GLN A 56 -13.97 -11.15 11.35
C GLN A 56 -13.62 -10.59 12.73
N PRO A 57 -12.34 -10.56 13.13
CA PRO A 57 -11.97 -9.92 14.38
C PRO A 57 -12.24 -8.40 14.30
N ASP A 58 -12.49 -7.79 15.45
CA ASP A 58 -12.73 -6.36 15.50
C ASP A 58 -11.42 -5.58 15.21
N TYR A 59 -11.37 -4.97 14.03
CA TYR A 59 -10.28 -4.10 13.59
C TYR A 59 -10.54 -2.62 13.87
N SER A 60 -11.56 -2.26 14.65
CA SER A 60 -11.88 -0.87 15.02
C SER A 60 -10.66 -0.11 15.56
N GLN A 61 -9.82 -0.78 16.34
CA GLN A 61 -8.57 -0.21 16.88
C GLN A 61 -7.55 0.20 15.81
N PHE A 62 -7.60 -0.38 14.59
CA PHE A 62 -6.71 -0.06 13.48
C PHE A 62 -7.24 1.09 12.62
N PHE A 63 -8.52 1.45 12.77
CA PHE A 63 -9.15 2.50 11.99
C PHE A 63 -8.41 3.85 12.06
N PRO A 64 -7.98 4.36 13.25
CA PRO A 64 -7.24 5.62 13.32
C PRO A 64 -5.92 5.59 12.56
N PHE A 65 -5.26 4.43 12.47
CA PHE A 65 -3.99 4.29 11.76
C PHE A 65 -4.17 4.41 10.24
N VAL A 66 -5.24 3.84 9.68
CA VAL A 66 -5.55 3.98 8.25
C VAL A 66 -5.71 5.46 7.90
N PHE A 67 -6.52 6.20 8.67
CA PHE A 67 -6.72 7.62 8.45
C PHE A 67 -5.46 8.45 8.67
N PHE A 68 -4.65 8.10 9.67
CA PHE A 68 -3.36 8.73 9.88
C PHE A 68 -2.49 8.62 8.63
N PHE A 69 -2.35 7.40 8.07
CA PHE A 69 -1.56 7.19 6.86
C PHE A 69 -2.13 7.93 5.66
N THR A 70 -3.44 7.91 5.44
CA THR A 70 -4.07 8.61 4.32
C THR A 70 -3.88 10.12 4.40
N ILE A 71 -4.14 10.72 5.57
CA ILE A 71 -3.98 12.17 5.78
C ILE A 71 -2.51 12.57 5.64
N ALA A 72 -1.59 11.84 6.28
CA ALA A 72 -0.16 12.13 6.19
C ALA A 72 0.38 11.98 4.75
N HIS A 73 -0.10 10.98 4.01
CA HIS A 73 0.29 10.75 2.63
C HIS A 73 -0.15 11.90 1.71
N VAL A 74 -1.43 12.28 1.77
CA VAL A 74 -1.97 13.41 0.99
C VAL A 74 -1.29 14.73 1.38
N ALA A 75 -1.06 14.95 2.68
CA ALA A 75 -0.36 16.14 3.16
C ALA A 75 1.07 16.23 2.63
N THR A 76 1.78 15.11 2.61
CA THR A 76 3.13 15.04 2.05
C THR A 76 3.11 15.31 0.55
N LEU A 77 2.18 14.70 -0.19
CA LEU A 77 2.02 14.93 -1.63
C LEU A 77 1.80 16.40 -1.94
N ILE A 78 0.86 17.04 -1.24
CA ILE A 78 0.58 18.48 -1.40
C ILE A 78 1.84 19.28 -1.10
N LEU A 79 2.50 19.03 0.04
CA LEU A 79 3.70 19.76 0.46
C LEU A 79 4.83 19.66 -0.57
N THR A 80 5.08 18.46 -1.12
CA THR A 80 6.12 18.25 -2.13
C THR A 80 5.79 18.83 -3.50
N SER A 81 4.52 19.14 -3.76
CA SER A 81 4.08 19.74 -5.03
C SER A 81 4.21 21.26 -5.06
N VAL A 82 4.51 21.90 -3.92
CA VAL A 82 4.60 23.36 -3.80
C VAL A 82 5.99 23.86 -4.27
N PRO A 83 6.07 24.79 -5.25
CA PRO A 83 7.34 25.37 -5.68
C PRO A 83 7.93 26.31 -4.62
N VAL A 84 9.24 26.20 -4.37
CA VAL A 84 9.95 26.91 -3.28
C VAL A 84 10.46 28.29 -3.72
N GLU A 85 9.63 29.06 -4.41
CA GLU A 85 10.07 30.30 -5.08
C GLU A 85 9.88 31.57 -4.23
N THR A 86 9.04 31.52 -3.19
CA THR A 86 8.68 32.73 -2.41
C THR A 86 8.50 32.43 -0.92
N THR A 87 8.93 33.35 -0.06
CA THR A 87 8.82 33.26 1.41
C THR A 87 7.37 33.19 1.92
N LYS A 88 6.42 33.80 1.20
CA LYS A 88 4.97 33.70 1.47
C LYS A 88 4.42 32.28 1.29
N ILE A 89 4.99 31.54 0.34
CA ILE A 89 4.59 30.15 0.06
C ILE A 89 5.10 29.22 1.17
N LEU A 90 6.33 29.47 1.64
CA LEU A 90 6.91 28.74 2.77
C LEU A 90 6.10 28.90 4.06
N THR A 91 5.62 30.11 4.35
CA THR A 91 4.79 30.40 5.54
C THR A 91 3.43 29.69 5.46
N LEU A 92 2.79 29.68 4.28
CA LEU A 92 1.56 28.92 4.06
C LEU A 92 1.76 27.41 4.23
N ALA A 93 2.88 26.87 3.72
CA ALA A 93 3.22 25.45 3.86
C ALA A 93 3.43 25.04 5.33
N LEU A 94 4.10 25.88 6.12
CA LEU A 94 4.26 25.64 7.56
C LEU A 94 2.93 25.66 8.31
N LEU A 95 2.05 26.62 7.99
CA LEU A 95 0.71 26.69 8.58
C LEU A 95 -0.10 25.43 8.23
N TYR A 96 -0.03 25.00 6.97
CA TYR A 96 -0.68 23.77 6.51
C TYR A 96 -0.20 22.53 7.28
N ILE A 97 1.12 22.36 7.44
CA ILE A 97 1.69 21.26 8.23
C ILE A 97 1.19 21.33 9.68
N GLY A 98 1.17 22.52 10.28
CA GLY A 98 0.64 22.71 11.63
C GLY A 98 -0.82 22.26 11.76
N ALA A 99 -1.67 22.63 10.80
CA ALA A 99 -3.07 22.21 10.78
C ALA A 99 -3.22 20.69 10.63
N VAL A 100 -2.41 20.06 9.77
CA VAL A 100 -2.38 18.60 9.59
C VAL A 100 -1.97 17.91 10.89
N ILE A 101 -0.92 18.38 11.56
CA ILE A 101 -0.47 17.81 12.84
C ILE A 101 -1.57 17.91 13.89
N VAL A 102 -2.24 19.06 14.00
CA VAL A 102 -3.38 19.22 14.93
C VAL A 102 -4.51 18.24 14.60
N GLY A 103 -4.86 18.10 13.31
CA GLY A 103 -5.86 17.14 12.86
C GLY A 103 -5.50 15.69 13.19
N LEU A 104 -4.23 15.31 13.00
CA LEU A 104 -3.72 13.98 13.36
C LEU A 104 -3.72 13.77 14.89
N CYS A 105 -3.37 14.78 15.69
CA CYS A 105 -3.45 14.71 17.14
C CYS A 105 -4.90 14.53 17.62
N ILE A 106 -5.87 15.19 16.98
CA ILE A 106 -7.30 15.01 17.28
C ILE A 106 -7.75 13.59 16.90
N LEU A 107 -7.35 13.09 15.73
CA LEU A 107 -7.68 11.74 15.26
C LEU A 107 -7.15 10.65 16.20
N LEU A 108 -5.94 10.84 16.74
CA LEU A 108 -5.29 9.89 17.65
C LEU A 108 -5.70 10.07 19.12
N ARG A 109 -6.39 11.16 19.44
CA ARG A 109 -6.97 11.40 20.76
C ARG A 109 -8.23 10.54 20.88
N ARG A 110 -8.09 9.41 21.57
CA ARG A 110 -9.22 8.56 22.00
C ARG A 110 -10.24 9.36 22.79
#